data_AF-A0A1G1ZIK7-F1
#
_entry.id   AF-A0A1G1ZIK7-F1
#
_cell.length_a   1.000
_cell.length_b   1.000
_cell.length_c   1.000
_cell.angle_alpha   90.00
_cell.angle_beta   90.00
_cell.angle_gamma   90.00
#
_symmetry.space_group_name_H-M   'P 1'
#
loop_
_entity.id
_entity.type
_entity.pdbx_description
1 polymer ?
#
loop_
_entity_poly.entity_id
_entity_poly.type
_entity_poly.pdbx_seq_one_letter_code
_entity_poly.pdbx_strand_id
1 'polypeptide(L)'
;MEQYEILPSRHFENIQLSIKHFKAEYIYIRLRGSLGGNIIVSKNLKDKKLAISHGKNGLNIIINGKKVFFYATVSLRKNLLVDFGKHWSVAYERFYDDGRKHFLYPEDWKQYQNNGPLDPNLPEVKKTILRSCNDYLIEITFFGKIPIKKTGLVPGHKDWYYWELDI
;
A
#
# COMPACT_ATOMS: atom_id res chain seq x y z
N MET A 1 8.19 8.64 -4.25
CA MET A 1 6.97 7.85 -3.96
C MET A 1 6.43 8.34 -2.64
N GLU A 2 5.24 8.91 -2.70
CA GLU A 2 4.45 9.32 -1.53
C GLU A 2 3.75 8.10 -0.94
N GLN A 3 3.64 8.04 0.39
CA GLN A 3 3.01 6.93 1.12
C GLN A 3 2.02 7.48 2.14
N TYR A 4 0.83 6.88 2.16
CA TYR A 4 -0.30 7.28 2.98
C TYR A 4 -0.73 6.08 3.81
N GLU A 5 -0.58 6.19 5.13
CA GLU A 5 -0.87 5.07 6.03
C GLU A 5 -2.38 4.82 6.13
N ILE A 6 -2.76 3.55 6.03
CA ILE A 6 -4.15 3.13 6.20
C ILE A 6 -4.40 2.85 7.68
N LEU A 7 -5.59 3.23 8.17
CA LEU A 7 -6.04 2.87 9.51
C LEU A 7 -5.92 1.34 9.76
N PRO A 8 -5.23 0.89 10.83
CA PRO A 8 -4.99 -0.53 11.07
C PRO A 8 -6.21 -1.44 11.08
N SER A 9 -7.32 -0.97 11.63
CA SER A 9 -8.59 -1.71 11.66
C SER A 9 -9.21 -1.93 10.28
N ARG A 10 -8.77 -1.18 9.25
CA ARG A 10 -9.33 -1.20 7.89
C ARG A 10 -8.38 -1.82 6.86
N HIS A 11 -7.19 -2.30 7.27
CA HIS A 11 -6.19 -2.86 6.35
C HIS A 11 -6.76 -3.94 5.45
N PHE A 12 -7.41 -4.95 6.03
CA PHE A 12 -7.92 -6.09 5.26
C PHE A 12 -9.03 -5.69 4.29
N GLU A 13 -9.98 -4.90 4.77
CA GLU A 13 -11.10 -4.42 3.97
C GLU A 13 -10.61 -3.58 2.78
N ASN A 14 -9.66 -2.67 3.01
CA ASN A 14 -9.11 -1.85 1.94
C ASN A 14 -8.35 -2.70 0.89
N ILE A 15 -7.59 -3.70 1.33
CA ILE A 15 -6.94 -4.62 0.39
C ILE A 15 -7.98 -5.36 -0.48
N GLN A 16 -9.06 -5.85 0.13
CA GLN A 16 -10.13 -6.55 -0.60
C GLN A 16 -10.86 -5.62 -1.56
N LEU A 17 -11.25 -4.43 -1.11
CA LEU A 17 -11.92 -3.43 -1.94
C LEU A 17 -11.04 -3.02 -3.12
N SER A 18 -9.75 -2.79 -2.90
CA SER A 18 -8.83 -2.45 -3.99
C SER A 18 -8.78 -3.54 -5.06
N ILE A 19 -8.66 -4.82 -4.66
CA ILE A 19 -8.62 -5.94 -5.61
C ILE A 19 -9.96 -6.17 -6.30
N LYS A 20 -11.08 -5.88 -5.61
CA LYS A 20 -12.43 -6.03 -6.14
C LYS A 20 -12.74 -4.97 -7.21
N HIS A 21 -12.32 -3.72 -6.97
CA HIS A 21 -12.70 -2.58 -7.80
C HIS A 21 -11.62 -2.18 -8.82
N PHE A 22 -10.36 -2.55 -8.60
CA PHE A 22 -9.24 -2.17 -9.45
C PHE A 22 -8.46 -3.40 -9.90
N LYS A 23 -8.04 -3.40 -11.18
CA LYS A 23 -7.26 -4.49 -11.76
C LYS A 23 -5.79 -4.35 -11.33
N ALA A 24 -5.31 -5.30 -10.52
CA ALA A 24 -3.90 -5.38 -10.17
C ALA A 24 -3.06 -5.80 -11.39
N GLU A 25 -1.92 -5.15 -11.58
CA GLU A 25 -0.97 -5.40 -12.67
C GLU A 25 0.21 -6.27 -12.24
N TYR A 26 0.61 -6.14 -10.97
CA TYR A 26 1.80 -6.79 -10.47
C TYR A 26 1.67 -7.09 -8.98
N ILE A 27 2.30 -8.19 -8.56
CA ILE A 27 2.52 -8.47 -7.15
C ILE A 27 3.97 -8.85 -6.91
N TYR A 28 4.54 -8.22 -5.89
CA TYR A 28 5.91 -8.40 -5.45
C TYR A 28 5.93 -8.67 -3.95
N ILE A 29 6.63 -9.74 -3.56
CA ILE A 29 6.81 -10.13 -2.16
C ILE A 29 8.26 -10.54 -1.96
N ARG A 30 8.91 -9.95 -0.97
CA ARG A 30 10.26 -10.33 -0.53
C ARG A 30 10.39 -10.27 0.98
N LEU A 31 11.39 -10.95 1.53
CA LEU A 31 11.76 -10.80 2.94
C LEU A 31 12.30 -9.37 3.21
N ARG A 32 11.85 -8.73 4.29
CA ARG A 32 12.39 -7.41 4.70
C ARG A 32 13.85 -7.53 5.11
N GLY A 33 14.62 -6.46 4.91
CA GLY A 33 16.07 -6.45 5.16
C GLY A 33 16.90 -7.07 4.03
N SER A 34 16.31 -7.89 3.16
CA SER A 34 16.96 -8.34 1.93
C SER A 34 16.76 -7.30 0.82
N LEU A 35 17.66 -6.32 0.69
CA LEU A 35 17.69 -5.44 -0.49
C LEU A 35 17.99 -6.28 -1.73
N GLY A 36 16.94 -6.71 -2.43
CA GLY A 36 17.02 -7.47 -3.70
C GLY A 36 17.22 -8.99 -3.58
N GLY A 37 17.51 -9.55 -2.40
CA GLY A 37 17.99 -10.94 -2.28
C GLY A 37 16.91 -12.04 -2.24
N ASN A 38 15.92 -11.95 -1.35
CA ASN A 38 14.99 -13.05 -1.09
C ASN A 38 13.58 -12.74 -1.60
N ILE A 39 13.42 -12.80 -2.91
CA ILE A 39 12.14 -12.66 -3.61
C ILE A 39 11.34 -13.96 -3.45
N ILE A 40 10.12 -13.86 -2.91
CA ILE A 40 9.22 -14.99 -2.68
C ILE A 40 8.16 -15.03 -3.77
N VAL A 41 7.61 -13.87 -4.13
CA VAL A 41 6.64 -13.73 -5.22
C VAL A 41 7.03 -12.54 -6.08
N SER A 42 7.03 -12.75 -7.39
CA SER A 42 7.28 -11.71 -8.38
C SER A 42 6.52 -12.10 -9.64
N LYS A 43 5.30 -11.56 -9.79
CA LYS A 43 4.36 -12.03 -10.81
C LYS A 43 3.61 -10.86 -11.45
N ASN A 44 3.66 -10.80 -12.78
CA ASN A 44 2.73 -10.02 -13.59
C ASN A 44 1.32 -10.64 -13.54
N LEU A 45 0.32 -9.79 -13.37
CA LEU A 45 -1.09 -10.12 -13.16
C LEU A 45 -2.02 -9.71 -14.33
N LYS A 46 -1.49 -9.22 -15.46
CA LYS A 46 -2.27 -8.74 -16.63
C LYS A 46 -3.43 -9.66 -17.02
N ASP A 47 -3.19 -10.98 -17.01
CA ASP A 47 -4.15 -12.03 -17.36
C ASP A 47 -4.40 -13.02 -16.21
N LYS A 48 -4.17 -12.59 -14.96
CA LYS A 48 -4.33 -13.43 -13.77
C LYS A 48 -5.30 -12.81 -12.79
N LYS A 49 -6.11 -13.66 -12.16
CA LYS A 49 -7.00 -13.25 -11.08
C LYS A 49 -6.24 -13.30 -9.76
N LEU A 50 -5.98 -12.13 -9.18
CA LEU A 50 -5.53 -12.00 -7.79
C LEU A 50 -6.74 -12.08 -6.86
N ALA A 51 -6.61 -12.83 -5.78
CA ALA A 51 -7.56 -12.86 -4.68
C ALA A 51 -6.81 -12.88 -3.35
N ILE A 52 -7.41 -12.27 -2.33
CA ILE A 52 -6.92 -12.31 -0.96
C ILE A 52 -8.03 -12.80 -0.05
N SER A 53 -7.71 -13.78 0.79
CA SER A 53 -8.62 -14.30 1.81
C SER A 53 -7.98 -14.14 3.19
N HIS A 54 -8.73 -13.60 4.15
CA HIS A 54 -8.34 -13.60 5.55
C HIS A 54 -8.88 -14.85 6.23
N GLY A 55 -7.97 -15.65 6.77
CA GLY A 55 -8.31 -16.77 7.66
C GLY A 55 -7.95 -16.42 9.10
N LYS A 56 -8.30 -17.32 10.03
CA LYS A 56 -8.00 -17.16 11.47
C LYS A 56 -6.52 -16.85 11.76
N ASN A 57 -5.62 -17.36 10.92
CA ASN A 57 -4.18 -17.33 11.14
C ASN A 57 -3.42 -16.36 10.23
N GLY A 58 -4.08 -15.67 9.30
CA GLY A 58 -3.40 -14.70 8.42
C GLY A 58 -4.10 -14.41 7.11
N LEU A 59 -3.37 -13.76 6.20
CA LEU A 59 -3.80 -13.43 4.85
C LEU A 59 -3.22 -14.44 3.85
N ASN A 60 -4.07 -15.17 3.14
CA ASN A 60 -3.65 -15.93 1.98
C ASN A 60 -3.69 -15.04 0.74
N ILE A 61 -2.61 -15.08 -0.04
CA ILE A 61 -2.52 -14.47 -1.35
C ILE A 61 -2.65 -15.57 -2.40
N ILE A 62 -3.63 -15.43 -3.28
CA ILE A 62 -4.07 -16.45 -4.22
C ILE A 62 -4.00 -15.87 -5.63
N ILE A 63 -3.38 -16.59 -6.56
CA ILE A 63 -3.32 -16.23 -7.97
C ILE A 63 -3.90 -17.39 -8.78
N ASN A 64 -4.91 -17.12 -9.62
CA ASN A 64 -5.62 -18.13 -10.41
C ASN A 64 -6.06 -19.35 -9.58
N GLY A 65 -6.60 -19.10 -8.39
CA GLY A 65 -7.09 -20.13 -7.46
C GLY A 65 -6.00 -20.87 -6.67
N LYS A 66 -4.71 -20.64 -6.94
CA LYS A 66 -3.60 -21.27 -6.22
C LYS A 66 -3.04 -20.33 -5.16
N LYS A 67 -2.93 -20.80 -3.92
CA LYS A 67 -2.22 -20.07 -2.85
C LYS A 67 -0.75 -19.94 -3.22
N VAL A 68 -0.26 -18.71 -3.35
CA VAL A 68 1.14 -18.42 -3.67
C VAL A 68 1.93 -17.90 -2.46
N PHE A 69 1.24 -17.34 -1.47
CA PHE A 69 1.87 -16.83 -0.26
C PHE A 69 0.88 -16.81 0.91
N PHE A 70 1.42 -16.88 2.13
CA PHE A 70 0.66 -16.76 3.37
C PHE A 70 1.37 -15.80 4.31
N TYR A 71 0.65 -14.75 4.74
CA TYR A 71 1.13 -13.75 5.67
C TYR A 71 0.46 -13.94 7.04
N ALA A 72 1.22 -14.33 8.06
CA ALA A 72 0.67 -14.76 9.35
C ALA A 72 0.13 -13.61 10.24
N THR A 73 -0.91 -13.89 11.03
CA THR A 73 -1.55 -12.92 11.96
C THR A 73 -0.66 -12.51 13.12
N VAL A 74 0.29 -13.35 13.56
CA VAL A 74 1.29 -12.93 14.57
C VAL A 74 2.08 -11.74 14.05
N SER A 75 2.41 -11.74 12.76
CA SER A 75 3.00 -10.59 12.07
C SER A 75 2.04 -9.40 11.99
N LEU A 76 0.71 -9.61 11.90
CA LEU A 76 -0.29 -8.52 11.95
C LEU A 76 -0.44 -7.90 13.36
N ARG A 77 -0.47 -8.73 14.43
CA ARG A 77 -0.66 -8.27 15.81
C ARG A 77 0.57 -7.61 16.42
N LYS A 78 1.78 -8.08 16.08
CA LYS A 78 3.03 -7.42 16.47
C LYS A 78 3.11 -5.98 15.95
N ASN A 79 2.36 -5.66 14.88
CA ASN A 79 2.38 -4.35 14.25
C ASN A 79 1.40 -3.35 14.82
N LEU A 80 0.29 -3.78 15.45
CA LEU A 80 -0.64 -2.84 16.09
C LEU A 80 0.02 -2.05 17.24
N LEU A 81 1.18 -2.54 17.74
CA LEU A 81 1.90 -1.98 18.88
C LEU A 81 3.24 -1.32 18.51
N VAL A 82 3.65 -1.27 17.23
CA VAL A 82 5.01 -0.84 16.84
C VAL A 82 5.02 0.09 15.61
N ASP A 83 5.70 1.23 15.80
CA ASP A 83 6.18 2.27 14.88
C ASP A 83 5.44 2.49 13.55
N PHE A 84 5.00 3.74 13.36
CA PHE A 84 4.52 4.28 12.09
C PHE A 84 5.40 3.86 10.89
N GLY A 85 4.77 3.57 9.75
CA GLY A 85 5.46 3.14 8.53
C GLY A 85 5.74 1.63 8.41
N LYS A 86 5.35 0.81 9.40
CA LYS A 86 5.37 -0.67 9.31
C LYS A 86 4.02 -1.28 8.92
N HIS A 87 3.02 -0.43 8.68
CA HIS A 87 1.62 -0.81 8.43
C HIS A 87 1.31 -0.89 6.93
N TRP A 88 0.08 -1.30 6.59
CA TRP A 88 -0.39 -1.16 5.21
C TRP A 88 -0.56 0.31 4.85
N SER A 89 -0.09 0.66 3.67
CA SER A 89 -0.15 2.00 3.11
C SER A 89 -0.58 1.95 1.65
N VAL A 90 -1.15 3.06 1.19
CA VAL A 90 -1.30 3.35 -0.23
C VAL A 90 -0.15 4.24 -0.63
N ALA A 91 0.57 3.86 -1.68
CA ALA A 91 1.62 4.67 -2.24
C ALA A 91 1.27 5.06 -3.67
N TYR A 92 1.52 6.32 -4.04
CA TYR A 92 1.34 6.78 -5.41
C TYR A 92 2.69 7.02 -6.09
N GLU A 93 2.74 6.64 -7.35
CA GLU A 93 3.82 6.97 -8.27
C GLU A 93 3.33 8.02 -9.27
N ARG A 94 4.03 9.15 -9.29
CA ARG A 94 3.75 10.32 -10.13
C ARG A 94 5.02 10.71 -10.87
N PHE A 95 4.85 11.32 -12.03
CA PHE A 95 5.94 11.86 -12.84
C PHE A 95 5.55 13.27 -13.27
N TYR A 96 6.51 14.20 -13.22
CA TYR A 96 6.39 15.51 -13.84
C TYR A 96 6.43 15.38 -15.37
N ASP A 97 6.00 16.42 -16.08
CA ASP A 97 5.96 16.44 -17.55
C ASP A 97 7.34 16.27 -18.19
N ASP A 98 8.40 16.66 -17.47
CA ASP A 98 9.80 16.46 -17.87
C ASP A 98 10.32 15.01 -17.63
N GLY A 99 9.45 14.10 -17.18
CA GLY A 99 9.77 12.70 -16.92
C GLY A 99 10.43 12.44 -15.57
N ARG A 100 10.71 13.46 -14.75
CA ARG A 100 11.24 13.25 -13.39
C ARG A 100 10.17 12.63 -12.51
N LYS A 101 10.55 11.59 -11.75
CA LYS A 101 9.67 10.96 -10.76
C LYS A 101 9.47 11.89 -9.57
N HIS A 102 8.22 12.07 -9.15
CA HIS A 102 7.91 12.83 -7.94
C HIS A 102 8.26 12.02 -6.68
N PHE A 103 8.98 12.67 -5.79
CA PHE A 103 9.27 12.19 -4.45
C PHE A 103 8.80 13.22 -3.45
N LEU A 104 8.09 12.75 -2.43
CA LEU A 104 7.76 13.57 -1.27
C LEU A 104 9.01 13.63 -0.39
N TYR A 105 9.69 14.77 -0.34
CA TYR A 105 10.81 14.94 0.58
C TYR A 105 10.31 15.33 1.97
N PRO A 106 11.07 15.03 3.03
CA PRO A 106 10.70 15.36 4.40
C PRO A 106 10.46 16.84 4.66
N GLU A 107 10.97 17.73 3.81
CA GLU A 107 10.82 19.19 3.93
C GLU A 107 9.47 19.64 3.36
N ASP A 108 9.04 18.98 2.28
CA ASP A 108 7.79 19.23 1.59
C ASP A 108 6.58 18.67 2.35
N TRP A 109 6.81 17.77 3.31
CA TRP A 109 5.76 17.07 4.03
C TRP A 109 4.73 18.03 4.65
N LYS A 110 5.16 19.20 5.13
CA LYS A 110 4.28 20.21 5.76
C LYS A 110 3.28 20.83 4.79
N GLN A 111 3.67 21.03 3.53
CA GLN A 111 2.77 21.61 2.52
C GLN A 111 1.68 20.60 2.11
N TYR A 112 2.05 19.31 2.06
CA TYR A 112 1.15 18.26 1.61
C TYR A 112 0.26 17.68 2.73
N GLN A 113 0.35 18.06 4.01
CA GLN A 113 -0.50 17.46 5.06
C GLN A 113 -1.99 17.79 4.92
N ASN A 114 -2.32 19.01 4.50
CA ASN A 114 -3.69 19.49 4.49
C ASN A 114 -4.50 18.85 3.36
N ASN A 115 -3.94 18.79 2.15
CA ASN A 115 -4.60 18.20 0.98
C ASN A 115 -4.10 16.78 0.65
N GLY A 116 -2.92 16.40 1.13
CA GLY A 116 -2.35 15.06 0.97
C GLY A 116 -2.25 14.67 -0.51
N PRO A 117 -2.74 13.47 -0.87
CA PRO A 117 -2.77 12.99 -2.24
C PRO A 117 -3.73 13.75 -3.16
N LEU A 118 -4.54 14.65 -2.58
CA LEU A 118 -5.54 15.47 -3.25
C LEU A 118 -5.02 16.89 -3.54
N ASP A 119 -3.75 17.18 -3.25
CA ASP A 119 -3.16 18.46 -3.62
C ASP A 119 -3.19 18.65 -5.15
N PRO A 120 -3.83 19.72 -5.66
CA PRO A 120 -3.97 19.95 -7.09
C PRO A 120 -2.64 20.28 -7.79
N ASN A 121 -1.59 20.63 -7.04
CA ASN A 121 -0.26 20.90 -7.60
C ASN A 121 0.58 19.65 -7.82
N LEU A 122 0.11 18.48 -7.37
CA LEU A 122 0.81 17.23 -7.59
C LEU A 122 0.61 16.73 -9.02
N PRO A 123 1.66 16.17 -9.67
CA PRO A 123 1.51 15.56 -10.98
C PRO A 123 0.53 14.39 -10.96
N GLU A 124 0.00 13.98 -12.10
CA GLU A 124 -0.97 12.89 -12.16
C GLU A 124 -0.42 11.56 -11.61
N VAL A 125 -1.24 10.82 -10.87
CA VAL A 125 -0.92 9.47 -10.41
C VAL A 125 -0.91 8.51 -11.60
N LYS A 126 0.25 7.93 -11.89
CA LYS A 126 0.41 6.90 -12.94
C LYS A 126 0.22 5.49 -12.40
N LYS A 127 0.59 5.25 -11.13
CA LYS A 127 0.40 3.95 -10.48
C LYS A 127 0.03 4.12 -9.01
N THR A 128 -0.74 3.17 -8.53
CA THR A 128 -0.99 2.97 -7.11
C THR A 128 -0.36 1.67 -6.65
N ILE A 129 0.28 1.69 -5.48
CA ILE A 129 0.89 0.53 -4.87
C ILE A 129 0.30 0.37 -3.47
N LEU A 130 -0.44 -0.72 -3.25
CA LEU A 130 -0.74 -1.16 -1.89
C LEU A 130 0.48 -1.85 -1.32
N ARG A 131 1.00 -1.33 -0.21
CA ARG A 131 2.27 -1.77 0.35
C ARG A 131 2.17 -2.09 1.83
N SER A 132 2.82 -3.17 2.25
CA SER A 132 3.17 -3.42 3.64
C SER A 132 4.67 -3.66 3.75
N CYS A 133 5.31 -3.10 4.78
CA CYS A 133 6.76 -3.21 5.02
C CYS A 133 7.03 -3.74 6.43
N ASN A 134 6.60 -4.96 6.71
CA ASN A 134 6.88 -5.66 7.98
C ASN A 134 7.87 -6.81 7.76
N ASP A 135 7.70 -8.01 8.33
CA ASP A 135 8.59 -9.17 8.08
C ASP A 135 8.83 -9.41 6.59
N TYR A 136 7.84 -9.05 5.77
CA TYR A 136 7.93 -9.03 4.31
C TYR A 136 7.63 -7.63 3.79
N LEU A 137 8.31 -7.25 2.70
CA LEU A 137 7.79 -6.23 1.79
C LEU A 137 6.77 -6.91 0.89
N ILE A 138 5.52 -6.48 0.94
CA ILE A 138 4.45 -6.91 0.06
C ILE A 138 3.98 -5.68 -0.71
N GLU A 139 3.99 -5.74 -2.04
CA GLU A 139 3.55 -4.67 -2.93
C GLU A 139 2.61 -5.23 -3.98
N ILE A 140 1.41 -4.65 -4.07
CA ILE A 140 0.42 -4.93 -5.11
C ILE A 140 0.27 -3.64 -5.92
N THR A 141 0.62 -3.70 -7.20
CA THR A 141 0.62 -2.54 -8.10
C THR A 141 -0.64 -2.52 -8.95
N PHE A 142 -1.21 -1.35 -9.12
CA PHE A 142 -2.38 -1.05 -9.94
C PHE A 142 -2.06 0.10 -10.90
N PHE A 143 -2.69 0.07 -12.07
CA PHE A 143 -2.63 1.18 -13.01
C PHE A 143 -3.47 2.36 -12.52
N GLY A 144 -2.94 3.57 -12.66
CA GLY A 144 -3.65 4.81 -12.32
C GLY A 144 -3.87 5.01 -10.82
N LYS A 145 -4.80 5.93 -10.50
CA LYS A 145 -5.17 6.32 -9.14
C LYS A 145 -6.26 5.42 -8.58
N ILE A 146 -6.00 4.78 -7.45
CA ILE A 146 -7.06 4.30 -6.56
C ILE A 146 -7.41 5.44 -5.61
N PRO A 147 -8.63 6.00 -5.59
CA PRO A 147 -8.97 7.13 -4.74
C PRO A 147 -8.85 6.81 -3.24
N ILE A 148 -8.32 7.78 -2.47
CA ILE A 148 -8.30 7.73 -1.00
C ILE A 148 -8.79 9.05 -0.40
N LYS A 149 -9.37 8.96 0.79
CA LYS A 149 -9.81 10.09 1.60
C LYS A 149 -9.19 10.08 2.98
N LYS A 150 -9.11 11.26 3.58
CA LYS A 150 -8.61 11.49 4.94
C LYS A 150 -9.67 11.03 5.95
N THR A 151 -9.28 10.26 6.96
CA THR A 151 -10.23 9.68 7.93
C THR A 151 -10.06 10.17 9.36
N GLY A 152 -8.82 10.40 9.79
CA GLY A 152 -8.55 10.82 11.16
C GLY A 152 -7.08 11.04 11.44
N LEU A 153 -6.78 11.66 12.57
CA LEU A 153 -5.40 11.89 13.02
C LEU A 153 -4.78 10.60 13.56
N VAL A 154 -3.49 10.45 13.30
CA VAL A 154 -2.67 9.40 13.89
C VAL A 154 -2.37 9.80 15.34
N PRO A 155 -2.73 8.97 16.34
CA PRO A 155 -2.47 9.28 17.75
C PRO A 155 -0.99 9.61 18.01
N GLY A 156 -0.73 10.70 18.72
CA GLY A 156 0.64 11.14 19.05
C GLY A 156 1.32 11.99 17.96
N HIS A 157 0.67 12.22 16.82
CA HIS A 157 1.22 13.00 15.71
C HIS A 157 0.26 14.13 15.33
N LYS A 158 0.73 15.39 15.38
CA LYS A 158 -0.14 16.57 15.19
C LYS A 158 -0.63 16.76 13.75
N ASP A 159 0.13 16.25 12.79
CA ASP A 159 -0.15 16.51 11.38
C ASP A 159 -0.16 15.24 10.51
N TRP A 160 -0.32 14.08 11.13
CA TRP A 160 -0.31 12.79 10.43
C TRP A 160 -1.73 12.28 10.42
N TYR A 161 -2.19 11.86 9.24
CA TYR A 161 -3.53 11.39 9.05
C TYR A 161 -3.53 9.95 8.54
N TYR A 162 -4.50 9.18 9.00
CA TYR A 162 -4.90 7.94 8.35
C TYR A 162 -5.72 8.25 7.11
N TRP A 163 -5.59 7.35 6.14
CA TRP A 163 -6.28 7.39 4.87
C TRP A 163 -7.06 6.10 4.68
N GLU A 164 -8.15 6.16 3.93
CA GLU A 164 -8.89 4.98 3.50
C GLU A 164 -9.32 5.12 2.05
N LEU A 165 -9.70 3.99 1.45
CA LEU A 165 -10.23 4.00 0.10
C LEU A 165 -11.54 4.77 0.02
N ASP A 166 -11.67 5.54 -1.05
CA ASP A 166 -12.89 6.28 -1.35
C ASP A 166 -13.59 5.63 -2.55
N ILE A 167 -14.34 4.56 -2.26
CA ILE A 167 -15.02 3.68 -3.23
C ILE A 167 -16.47 3.50 -2.79
#